data_AF-A0A1E7INB3-F1
#
_entry.id   AF-A0A1E7INB3-F1
#
_cell.length_a   1.000
_cell.length_b   1.000
_cell.length_c   1.000
_cell.angle_alpha   90.00
_cell.angle_beta   90.00
_cell.angle_gamma   90.00
#
_symmetry.space_group_name_H-M   'P 1'
#
loop_
_entity.id
_entity.type
_entity.pdbx_description
1 polymer ?
#
loop_
_entity_poly.entity_id
_entity_poly.type
_entity_poly.pdbx_seq_one_letter_code
_entity_poly.pdbx_strand_id
1 'polypeptide(L)' 'MPLVRNLKNGLWEVRTTLNNRIARVIFCTKAGNIVLLHGFIKKTQKTPKDDIALAKRRMSKL' A
#
# COMPACT_ATOMS: atom_id res chain seq x y z
N MET A 1 -0.52 16.65 -1.34
CA MET A 1 0.19 15.36 -1.44
C MET A 1 -0.60 14.47 -2.42
N PRO A 2 -0.01 13.79 -3.41
CA PRO A 2 -0.79 12.97 -4.35
C PRO A 2 -1.50 11.81 -3.64
N LEU A 3 -2.71 11.48 -4.09
CA LEU A 3 -3.57 10.43 -3.53
C LEU A 3 -2.92 9.05 -3.61
N VAL A 4 -2.14 8.81 -4.67
CA VAL A 4 -1.39 7.57 -4.89
C VAL A 4 0.11 7.87 -4.93
N ARG A 5 0.92 7.00 -4.34
CA ARG A 5 2.39 7.05 -4.37
C ARG A 5 2.96 5.77 -4.95
N ASN A 6 3.93 5.88 -5.84
CA ASN A 6 4.73 4.73 -6.28
C ASN A 6 5.70 4.28 -5.17
N LEU A 7 5.70 2.99 -4.83
CA LEU A 7 6.61 2.36 -3.85
C LEU A 7 7.73 1.54 -4.51
N LYS A 8 7.85 1.63 -5.85
CA LYS A 8 8.71 0.82 -6.74
C LYS A 8 8.28 -0.65 -6.82
N ASN A 9 8.89 -1.37 -7.78
CA ASN A 9 8.70 -2.82 -7.99
C ASN A 9 7.22 -3.22 -8.18
N GLY A 10 6.46 -2.42 -8.92
CA GLY A 10 5.04 -2.69 -9.19
C GLY A 10 4.10 -2.44 -8.01
N LEU A 11 4.61 -1.97 -6.86
CA LEU A 11 3.79 -1.60 -5.70
C LEU A 11 3.43 -0.13 -5.69
N TRP A 12 2.20 0.12 -5.24
CA TRP A 12 1.61 1.44 -5.12
C TRP A 12 0.93 1.57 -3.76
N GLU A 13 0.85 2.80 -3.26
CA GLU A 13 0.20 3.13 -1.99
C GLU A 13 -0.95 4.12 -2.24
N VAL A 14 -2.18 3.74 -1.87
CA VAL A 14 -3.29 4.69 -1.70
C VAL A 14 -3.16 5.36 -0.34
N ARG A 15 -3.27 6.70 -0.34
CA ARG A 15 -3.13 7.54 0.84
C ARG A 15 -4.51 7.98 1.34
N THR A 16 -4.99 7.29 2.36
CA THR A 16 -6.31 7.55 2.94
C THR A 16 -6.20 8.36 4.23
N THR A 17 -7.04 9.37 4.36
CA THR A 17 -7.25 10.10 5.62
C THR A 17 -8.67 9.77 6.10
N LEU A 18 -8.78 9.26 7.32
CA LEU A 18 -10.05 9.00 8.01
C LEU A 18 -10.17 9.98 9.17
N ASN A 19 -11.38 10.17 9.71
CA ASN A 19 -11.69 11.20 10.72
C ASN A 19 -10.63 11.30 11.85
N ASN A 20 -10.22 10.15 12.43
CA ASN A 20 -9.32 10.12 13.59
C ASN A 20 -7.99 9.40 13.32
N ARG A 21 -7.70 9.02 12.07
CA ARG A 21 -6.52 8.20 11.74
C ARG A 21 -6.13 8.29 10.29
N ILE A 22 -4.86 8.04 10.03
CA ILE A 22 -4.32 7.98 8.68
C ILE A 22 -4.15 6.51 8.29
N ALA A 23 -4.78 6.07 7.20
CA ALA A 23 -4.69 4.70 6.70
C ALA A 23 -3.94 4.66 5.36
N ARG A 24 -3.26 3.56 5.09
CA ARG A 24 -2.58 3.33 3.82
C ARG A 24 -2.95 1.96 3.30
N VAL A 25 -3.14 1.85 1.99
CA VAL A 25 -3.39 0.58 1.32
C VAL A 25 -2.34 0.40 0.24
N ILE A 26 -1.54 -0.64 0.38
CA ILE A 26 -0.58 -1.07 -0.63
C ILE A 26 -1.30 -1.99 -1.60
N PHE A 27 -1.14 -1.73 -2.89
CA PHE A 27 -1.76 -2.48 -3.97
C PHE A 27 -0.80 -2.69 -5.14
N CYS A 28 -1.17 -3.59 -6.04
CA CYS A 28 -0.59 -3.72 -7.37
C CYS A 28 -1.69 -3.78 -8.43
N THR A 29 -1.30 -3.73 -9.71
CA THR A 29 -2.21 -4.00 -10.82
C THR A 29 -1.86 -5.35 -11.43
N LYS A 30 -2.87 -6.18 -11.71
CA LYS A 30 -2.72 -7.46 -12.39
C LYS A 30 -3.90 -7.69 -13.33
N ALA A 31 -3.60 -7.92 -14.61
CA ALA A 31 -4.61 -8.19 -15.65
C ALA A 31 -5.79 -7.17 -15.64
N GLY A 32 -5.47 -5.87 -15.60
CA GLY A 32 -6.48 -4.79 -15.56
C GLY A 32 -7.17 -4.58 -14.20
N ASN A 33 -6.91 -5.45 -13.21
CA ASN A 33 -7.50 -5.34 -11.88
C ASN A 33 -6.54 -4.68 -10.89
N ILE A 34 -7.10 -3.96 -9.92
CA ILE A 34 -6.37 -3.49 -8.74
C ILE A 34 -6.50 -4.53 -7.63
N VAL A 35 -5.37 -5.05 -7.17
CA VAL A 35 -5.35 -6.03 -6.07
C VAL A 35 -4.83 -5.37 -4.80
N LEU A 36 -5.70 -5.26 -3.79
CA LEU A 36 -5.37 -4.66 -2.50
C LEU A 36 -4.57 -5.67 -1.66
N LEU A 37 -3.26 -5.45 -1.57
CA LEU A 37 -2.34 -6.39 -0.95
C LEU A 37 -2.32 -6.26 0.56
N HIS A 38 -2.31 -5.04 1.09
CA HIS A 38 -2.16 -4.81 2.52
C HIS A 38 -2.67 -3.43 2.94
N GLY A 39 -3.55 -3.37 3.93
CA GLY A 39 -4.03 -2.12 4.54
C GLY A 39 -3.57 -2.00 6.00
N PHE A 40 -3.12 -0.82 6.41
CA PHE A 40 -2.67 -0.57 7.78
C PHE A 40 -2.95 0.88 8.24
N ILE A 41 -3.01 1.06 9.57
CA ILE A 41 -3.08 2.39 10.19
C ILE A 41 -1.66 2.92 10.36
N LYS A 42 -1.39 4.06 9.76
CA LYS A 42 -0.08 4.70 9.73
C LYS A 42 0.24 5.29 11.11
N LYS A 43 1.21 4.68 11.79
CA LYS A 43 1.76 5.14 13.08
C LYS A 43 3.03 5.98 12.93
N THR A 44 3.70 5.90 11.78
CA THR A 44 4.99 6.55 11.51
C THR A 44 4.94 7.42 10.26
N GLN A 45 5.92 8.31 10.05
CA GLN A 45 5.91 9.22 8.89
C GLN A 45 6.11 8.50 7.54
N LYS A 46 7.01 7.51 7.51
CA LYS A 46 7.32 6.67 6.34
C LYS A 46 6.60 5.33 6.44
N THR A 47 6.21 4.75 5.31
CA THR A 47 5.68 3.37 5.24
C THR A 47 6.71 2.41 5.84
N PRO A 48 6.39 1.67 6.92
CA PRO A 48 7.30 0.71 7.52
C PRO A 48 7.78 -0.35 6.52
N LYS A 49 9.03 -0.80 6.67
CA LYS A 49 9.62 -1.80 5.76
C LYS A 49 8.87 -3.13 5.80
N ASP A 50 8.34 -3.51 6.96
CA ASP A 50 7.64 -4.77 7.18
C ASP A 50 6.29 -4.80 6.44
N ASP A 51 5.56 -3.69 6.41
CA ASP A 51 4.31 -3.55 5.65
C ASP A 51 4.57 -3.69 4.14
N ILE A 52 5.68 -3.10 3.65
CA ILE A 52 6.12 -3.25 2.25
C ILE A 52 6.52 -4.70 1.96
N ALA A 53 7.29 -5.33 2.86
CA ALA A 53 7.73 -6.71 2.70
C ALA A 53 6.54 -7.69 2.68
N LEU A 54 5.55 -7.47 3.55
CA LEU A 54 4.30 -8.23 3.57
C LEU A 54 3.53 -8.09 2.25
N ALA A 55 3.40 -6.87 1.73
CA ALA A 55 2.74 -6.63 0.45
C ALA A 55 3.46 -7.32 -0.71
N LYS A 56 4.80 -7.26 -0.76
CA LYS A 56 5.60 -7.98 -1.77
C LYS A 56 5.37 -9.49 -1.71
N ARG A 57 5.37 -10.08 -0.51
CA ARG A 57 5.11 -11.51 -0.31
C ARG A 57 3.69 -11.93 -0.73
N ARG A 58 2.70 -11.04 -0.60
CA ARG A 58 1.34 -11.29 -1.09
C ARG A 58 1.27 -11.17 -2.61
N MET A 59 1.95 -10.17 -3.19
CA MET A 59 2.03 -9.97 -4.64
C MET A 59 2.67 -11.15 -5.36
N SER A 60 3.70 -11.78 -4.79
CA SER A 60 4.36 -12.94 -5.40
C SER A 60 3.48 -14.20 -5.46
N LYS A 61 2.31 -14.18 -4.80
CA LYS A 61 1.34 -15.28 -4.80
C LYS A 61 0.13 -15.00 -5.70
N LEU A 62 0.07 -13.81 -6.30
CA LEU A 62 -0.99 -13.45 -7.23
C LEU A 62 -0.69 -14.03 -8.59
#